data_AF-A0A958DCH9-F1
#
_entry.id   AF-A0A958DCH9-F1
#
_cell.length_a   1.000
_cell.length_b   1.000
_cell.length_c   1.000
_cell.angle_alpha   90.00
_cell.angle_beta   90.00
_cell.angle_gamma   90.00
#
_symmetry.space_group_name_H-M   'P 1'
#
loop_
_entity.id
_entity.type
_entity.pdbx_description
1 polymer ?
#
loop_
_entity_poly.entity_id
_entity_poly.type
_entity_poly.pdbx_seq_one_letter_code
_entity_poly.pdbx_strand_id
1 'polypeptide(L)'
;MALIDRLAGLGDPETNRKLSVNTFYAAMYELAQGQATKAALVSYFALDAVEEAELDWIIARYNAQPNAAAKERFIELLRVVFILAESQVPGYTTNAELSARLSV
;
A
#
# COMPACT_ATOMS: atom_id res chain seq x y z
N MET A 1 6.41 0.19 -12.99
CA MET A 1 6.14 -0.97 -12.11
C MET A 1 5.04 -0.55 -11.17
N ALA A 2 4.16 -1.45 -10.74
CA ALA A 2 3.08 -1.08 -9.84
C ALA A 2 3.61 -0.72 -8.43
N LEU A 3 2.91 0.14 -7.71
CA LEU A 3 3.20 0.47 -6.31
C LEU A 3 3.01 -0.78 -5.44
N ILE A 4 1.93 -1.52 -5.68
CA ILE A 4 1.60 -2.75 -4.94
C ILE A 4 2.71 -3.79 -5.10
N ASP A 5 3.30 -3.91 -6.30
CA ASP A 5 4.44 -4.77 -6.57
C ASP A 5 5.68 -4.37 -5.74
N ARG A 6 6.01 -3.06 -5.68
CA ARG A 6 7.11 -2.55 -4.86
C ARG A 6 6.91 -2.78 -3.36
N LEU A 7 5.68 -2.65 -2.87
CA LEU A 7 5.36 -2.87 -1.47
C LEU A 7 5.44 -4.35 -1.09
N ALA A 8 4.96 -5.24 -1.97
CA ALA A 8 5.01 -6.67 -1.76
C ALA A 8 6.40 -7.28 -2.04
N GLY A 9 7.29 -6.54 -2.71
CA GLY A 9 8.56 -7.07 -3.18
C GLY A 9 8.40 -8.05 -4.35
N LEU A 10 7.30 -7.92 -5.10
CA LEU A 10 7.04 -8.70 -6.31
C LEU A 10 7.67 -7.94 -7.49
N GLY A 11 8.72 -8.47 -8.09
CA GLY A 11 9.39 -7.79 -9.21
C GLY A 11 10.86 -8.17 -9.37
N ASP A 12 11.54 -7.44 -10.25
CA ASP A 12 12.93 -7.69 -10.61
C ASP A 12 13.89 -7.46 -9.41
N PRO A 13 14.49 -8.53 -8.86
CA PRO A 13 15.37 -8.46 -7.69
C PRO A 13 16.62 -7.61 -7.93
N GLU A 14 16.98 -7.32 -9.19
CA GLU A 14 18.17 -6.53 -9.53
C GLU A 14 18.02 -5.04 -9.24
N THR A 15 16.79 -4.51 -9.24
CA THR A 15 16.57 -3.05 -9.10
C THR A 15 16.43 -2.57 -7.65
N ASN A 16 16.21 -3.49 -6.69
CA ASN A 16 16.04 -3.19 -5.26
C ASN A 16 15.06 -2.03 -4.95
N ARG A 17 14.05 -1.82 -5.80
CA ARG A 17 13.07 -0.72 -5.70
C ARG A 17 11.97 -0.96 -4.66
N LYS A 18 12.17 -1.93 -3.77
CA LYS A 18 11.21 -2.33 -2.74
C LYS A 18 10.98 -1.17 -1.77
N LEU A 19 9.71 -0.92 -1.45
CA LEU A 19 9.34 0.03 -0.41
C LEU A 19 9.18 -0.71 0.93
N SER A 20 9.68 -0.10 2.01
CA SER A 20 9.48 -0.64 3.36
C SER A 20 7.99 -0.59 3.73
N VAL A 21 7.38 -1.76 3.94
CA VAL A 21 5.95 -1.89 4.30
C VAL A 21 5.62 -1.10 5.57
N ASN A 22 6.46 -1.19 6.60
CA ASN A 22 6.24 -0.46 7.85
C ASN A 22 6.35 1.06 7.67
N THR A 23 7.23 1.53 6.77
CA THR A 23 7.36 2.95 6.46
C THR A 23 6.13 3.46 5.69
N PHE A 24 5.65 2.68 4.72
CA PHE A 24 4.43 3.01 3.99
C PHE A 24 3.21 3.03 4.92
N TYR A 25 3.10 2.05 5.81
CA TYR A 25 2.06 1.98 6.84
C TYR A 25 2.04 3.24 7.73
N ALA A 26 3.20 3.67 8.22
CA ALA A 26 3.31 4.89 9.03
C ALA A 26 2.85 6.14 8.25
N ALA A 27 3.29 6.28 6.99
CA ALA A 27 2.89 7.39 6.14
C ALA A 27 1.37 7.41 5.86
N MET A 28 0.74 6.24 5.69
CA MET A 28 -0.71 6.11 5.56
C MET A 28 -1.44 6.53 6.84
N TYR A 29 -0.88 6.22 8.02
CA TYR A 29 -1.40 6.69 9.30
C TYR A 29 -1.29 8.20 9.46
N GLU A 30 -0.15 8.80 9.08
CA GLU A 30 0.03 10.26 9.11
C GLU A 30 -0.94 10.96 8.14
N LEU A 31 -1.14 10.40 6.94
CA LEU A 31 -2.13 10.88 5.98
C LEU A 31 -3.55 10.80 6.57
N ALA A 32 -3.90 9.67 7.18
CA ALA A 32 -5.20 9.44 7.81
C ALA A 32 -5.51 10.42 8.95
N GLN A 33 -4.48 10.88 9.66
CA GLN A 33 -4.57 11.87 10.73
C GLN A 33 -4.48 13.33 10.23
N GLY A 34 -4.31 13.55 8.92
CA GLY A 34 -4.13 14.88 8.32
C GLY A 34 -2.78 15.53 8.60
N GLN A 35 -1.79 14.76 9.08
CA GLN A 35 -0.44 15.22 9.37
C GLN A 35 0.45 15.20 8.11
N ALA A 36 0.09 14.37 7.13
CA ALA A 36 0.73 14.31 5.82
C ALA A 36 -0.30 14.58 4.69
N THR A 37 0.21 14.88 3.50
CA THR A 37 -0.61 15.04 2.29
C THR A 37 -0.25 13.98 1.26
N LYS A 38 -1.16 13.67 0.32
CA LYS A 38 -0.86 12.77 -0.81
C LYS A 38 0.41 13.21 -1.56
N ALA A 39 0.54 14.51 -1.83
CA ALA A 39 1.70 15.07 -2.54
C ALA A 39 3.02 14.83 -1.77
N ALA A 40 3.00 14.91 -0.44
CA ALA A 40 4.16 14.60 0.39
C ALA A 40 4.55 13.12 0.28
N LEU A 41 3.58 12.20 0.29
CA LEU A 41 3.81 10.76 0.12
C LEU A 41 4.37 10.44 -1.27
N VAL A 42 3.78 11.00 -2.34
CA VAL A 42 4.24 10.83 -3.73
C VAL A 42 5.70 11.29 -3.86
N SER A 43 6.03 12.45 -3.30
CA SER A 43 7.39 12.97 -3.28
C SER A 43 8.34 12.08 -2.47
N TYR A 44 7.94 11.69 -1.26
CA TYR A 44 8.76 10.90 -0.34
C TYR A 44 9.13 9.53 -0.90
N PHE A 45 8.19 8.84 -1.54
CA PHE A 45 8.42 7.51 -2.14
C PHE A 45 8.89 7.55 -3.60
N ALA A 46 9.02 8.75 -4.17
CA ALA A 46 9.33 9.00 -5.57
C ALA A 46 8.41 8.17 -6.50
N LEU A 47 7.10 8.33 -6.32
CA LEU A 47 6.10 7.58 -7.09
C LEU A 47 5.95 8.16 -8.50
N ASP A 48 5.90 7.28 -9.49
CA ASP A 48 5.52 7.63 -10.86
C ASP A 48 3.99 7.72 -11.03
N ALA A 49 3.52 8.10 -12.23
CA ALA A 49 2.09 8.29 -12.50
C ALA A 49 1.26 7.01 -12.39
N VAL A 50 1.85 5.83 -12.63
CA VAL A 50 1.15 4.55 -12.49
C VAL A 50 1.00 4.20 -11.02
N GLU A 51 2.07 4.40 -10.24
CA GLU A 51 2.10 4.17 -8.81
C GLU A 51 1.18 5.15 -8.05
N GLU A 52 1.10 6.40 -8.50
CA GLU A 52 0.19 7.40 -7.96
C GLU A 52 -1.28 6.99 -8.14
N ALA A 53 -1.64 6.39 -9.28
CA ALA A 53 -2.99 5.90 -9.51
C ALA A 53 -3.38 4.76 -8.54
N GLU A 54 -2.43 3.88 -8.19
CA GLU A 54 -2.66 2.85 -7.18
C GLU A 54 -2.72 3.42 -5.76
N LEU A 55 -1.91 4.44 -5.45
CA LEU A 55 -2.03 5.17 -4.19
C LEU A 55 -3.42 5.83 -4.06
N ASP A 56 -3.92 6.46 -5.12
CA ASP A 56 -5.27 7.04 -5.15
C ASP A 56 -6.35 5.99 -4.92
N TRP A 57 -6.19 4.80 -5.50
CA TRP A 57 -7.08 3.69 -5.26
C TRP A 57 -7.08 3.26 -3.78
N ILE A 58 -5.90 3.13 -3.15
CA ILE A 58 -5.78 2.80 -1.71
C ILE A 58 -6.47 3.88 -0.85
N ILE A 59 -6.24 5.16 -1.16
CA ILE A 59 -6.83 6.30 -0.44
C ILE A 59 -8.36 6.31 -0.60
N ALA A 60 -8.87 6.05 -1.80
CA ALA A 60 -10.30 5.95 -2.06
C ALA A 60 -10.94 4.82 -1.23
N ARG A 61 -10.28 3.66 -1.15
CA ARG A 61 -10.73 2.51 -0.32
C ARG A 61 -10.73 2.84 1.17
N TYR A 62 -9.70 3.52 1.67
CA TYR A 62 -9.66 4.03 3.04
C TYR A 62 -10.83 4.99 3.32
N ASN A 63 -11.12 5.91 2.38
CA ASN A 63 -12.17 6.90 2.55
C ASN A 63 -13.58 6.32 2.43
N ALA A 64 -13.75 5.21 1.71
CA ALA A 64 -15.00 4.47 1.61
C ALA A 64 -15.38 3.72 2.89
N GLN A 65 -14.46 3.58 3.85
CA GLN A 65 -14.76 2.89 5.11
C GLN A 65 -15.80 3.65 5.95
N PRO A 66 -16.78 2.95 6.55
CA PRO A 66 -17.98 3.58 7.12
C PRO A 66 -17.74 4.37 8.42
N ASN A 67 -16.62 4.11 9.12
CA ASN A 67 -16.31 4.76 10.40
C ASN A 67 -14.81 4.64 10.74
N ALA A 68 -14.37 5.31 11.81
CA ALA A 68 -12.98 5.32 12.25
C ALA A 68 -12.42 3.93 12.55
N ALA A 69 -13.19 3.06 13.21
CA ALA A 69 -12.74 1.69 13.52
C ALA A 69 -12.52 0.86 12.25
N ALA A 70 -13.38 1.01 11.23
CA ALA A 70 -13.21 0.37 9.93
C ALA A 70 -12.00 0.94 9.16
N LYS A 71 -11.76 2.25 9.28
CA LYS A 71 -10.58 2.92 8.72
C LYS A 71 -9.27 2.39 9.31
N GLU A 72 -9.18 2.27 10.63
CA GLU A 72 -8.02 1.67 11.31
C GLU A 72 -7.80 0.21 10.89
N ARG A 73 -8.87 -0.59 10.86
CA ARG A 73 -8.79 -1.98 10.39
C ARG A 73 -8.30 -2.09 8.95
N PHE A 74 -8.70 -1.17 8.08
CA PHE A 74 -8.21 -1.15 6.71
C PHE A 74 -6.71 -0.86 6.63
N ILE A 75 -6.19 0.08 7.42
CA ILE A 75 -4.75 0.36 7.42
C ILE A 75 -3.96 -0.82 7.99
N GLU A 76 -4.45 -1.49 9.03
CA GLU A 76 -3.82 -2.72 9.54
C GLU A 76 -3.91 -3.86 8.52
N LEU A 77 -5.02 -3.99 7.78
CA LEU A 77 -5.16 -4.97 6.70
C LEU A 77 -4.10 -4.74 5.61
N LEU A 78 -3.85 -3.49 5.20
CA LEU A 78 -2.78 -3.16 4.25
C LEU A 78 -1.45 -3.73 4.73
N ARG A 79 -1.07 -3.44 5.99
CA ARG A 79 0.18 -3.92 6.58
C ARG A 79 0.29 -5.44 6.58
N VAL A 80 -0.75 -6.13 7.05
CA VAL A 80 -0.76 -7.61 7.14
C VAL A 80 -0.64 -8.24 5.77
N VAL A 81 -1.44 -7.77 4.79
CA VAL A 81 -1.43 -8.31 3.42
C VAL A 81 -0.04 -8.18 2.80
N PHE A 82 0.60 -7.03 2.92
CA PHE A 82 1.94 -6.82 2.36
C PHE A 82 3.05 -7.62 3.08
N ILE A 83 3.00 -7.76 4.41
CA ILE A 83 3.95 -8.61 5.15
C ILE A 83 3.83 -10.09 4.73
N LEU A 84 2.61 -10.58 4.52
CA LEU A 84 2.38 -11.95 4.02
C LEU A 84 2.91 -12.14 2.61
N ALA A 85 2.76 -11.12 1.76
CA ALA A 85 3.31 -11.10 0.41
C ALA A 85 4.85 -11.18 0.42
N GLU A 86 5.51 -10.39 1.27
CA GLU A 86 6.97 -10.43 1.46
C GLU A 86 7.46 -11.82 1.91
N SER A 87 6.61 -12.57 2.62
CA SER A 87 6.89 -13.93 3.11
C SER A 87 6.64 -15.02 2.06
N GLN A 88 6.35 -14.64 0.80
CA GLN A 88 6.09 -15.55 -0.33
C GLN A 88 4.95 -16.55 -0.08
N VAL A 89 3.90 -16.12 0.63
CA VAL A 89 2.71 -16.95 0.84
C VAL A 89 1.99 -17.17 -0.51
N PRO A 90 1.57 -18.41 -0.86
CA PRO A 90 1.10 -18.75 -2.21
C PRO A 90 -0.05 -17.90 -2.80
N GLY A 91 -0.86 -17.26 -1.97
CA GLY A 91 -1.98 -16.41 -2.41
C GLY A 91 -1.66 -14.92 -2.51
N TYR A 92 -0.40 -14.51 -2.39
CA TYR A 92 0.04 -13.11 -2.35
C TYR A 92 1.23 -12.86 -3.29
N THR A 93 1.18 -13.46 -4.49
CA THR A 93 2.30 -13.53 -5.43
C THR A 93 2.15 -12.61 -6.63
N THR A 94 0.97 -11.99 -6.79
CA THR A 94 0.68 -11.03 -7.85
C THR A 94 -0.05 -9.80 -7.31
N ASN A 95 0.09 -8.66 -8.00
CA ASN A 95 -0.69 -7.46 -7.71
C ASN A 95 -2.21 -7.74 -7.70
N ALA A 96 -2.70 -8.53 -8.67
CA ALA A 96 -4.13 -8.87 -8.76
C ALA A 96 -4.64 -9.59 -7.50
N GLU A 97 -3.86 -10.55 -6.97
CA GLU A 97 -4.17 -11.25 -5.72
C GLU A 97 -4.17 -10.31 -4.51
N LEU A 98 -3.17 -9.44 -4.40
CA LEU A 98 -3.06 -8.45 -3.32
C LEU A 98 -4.25 -7.48 -3.32
N SER A 99 -4.54 -6.90 -4.50
CA SER A 99 -5.66 -5.99 -4.72
C SER A 99 -7.01 -6.64 -4.40
N ALA A 100 -7.18 -7.91 -4.75
CA ALA A 100 -8.38 -8.67 -4.39
C ALA A 100 -8.52 -8.81 -2.87
N ARG A 101 -7.42 -9.07 -2.15
CA ARG A 101 -7.46 -9.22 -0.69
C ARG A 101 -7.74 -7.91 0.06
N LEU A 102 -7.25 -6.79 -0.46
CA LEU A 102 -7.54 -5.45 0.06
C LEU A 102 -8.98 -4.98 -0.26
N SER A 103 -9.68 -5.70 -1.13
CA SER A 103 -11.05 -5.39 -1.54
C SER A 103 -12.14 -6.07 -0.71
N VAL A 104 -11.74 -6.91 0.26
CA VAL A 104 -12.64 -7.73 1.11
C VAL A 104 -13.30 -6.89 2.19
#